data_AF-Q024T1-F1
#
_entry.id   AF-Q024T1-F1
#
_cell.length_a   1.000
_cell.length_b   1.000
_cell.length_c   1.000
_cell.angle_alpha   90.00
_cell.angle_beta   90.00
_cell.angle_gamma   90.00
#
_symmetry.space_group_name_H-M   'P 1'
#
loop_
_entity.id
_entity.type
_entity.pdbx_description
1 polymer ?
#
loop_
_entity_poly.entity_id
_entity_poly.type
_entity_poly.pdbx_seq_one_letter_code
_entity_poly.pdbx_strand_id
1 'polypeptide(L)'
;MPCGSGDTKAHTRIILSRSVKDQVKQGTKSETAFPYSHSQIQALEMALSPERFQPYLNRAGGSRHKAILIYERNTALSESLYGVTQATEIALRNALHRVLSAAYGTMWFDVVELGVPQANKIAAAESEIRRTRRILTPGAVVAELGLGFWTAPRVACGNALWR
;
A
#
# COMPACT_ATOMS: atom_id res chain seq x y z
N MET A 1 -29.94 -13.39 56.45
CA MET A 1 -28.72 -14.09 56.01
C MET A 1 -28.44 -13.73 54.56
N PRO A 2 -27.38 -12.97 54.25
CA PRO A 2 -26.92 -12.79 52.88
C PRO A 2 -25.58 -13.52 52.68
N CYS A 3 -25.54 -14.49 51.77
CA CYS A 3 -24.31 -15.02 51.20
C CYS A 3 -23.85 -14.04 50.10
N GLY A 4 -22.60 -13.58 50.22
CA GLY A 4 -21.98 -12.68 49.26
C GLY A 4 -21.32 -13.39 48.07
N SER A 5 -20.95 -12.57 47.09
CA SER A 5 -19.90 -12.68 46.07
C SER A 5 -20.44 -12.07 44.76
N GLY A 6 -19.75 -11.24 44.01
CA GLY A 6 -18.40 -10.71 44.16
C GLY A 6 -18.24 -9.46 43.29
N ASP A 7 -17.47 -8.51 43.81
CA ASP A 7 -17.00 -7.34 43.08
C ASP A 7 -15.87 -7.76 42.14
N THR A 8 -16.14 -7.81 40.84
CA THR A 8 -15.09 -8.05 39.83
C THR A 8 -14.53 -6.72 39.33
N LYS A 9 -13.65 -6.09 40.13
CA LYS A 9 -12.76 -5.04 39.63
C LYS A 9 -11.63 -5.69 38.84
N ALA A 10 -11.79 -5.75 37.52
CA ALA A 10 -10.72 -6.16 36.60
C ALA A 10 -9.66 -5.05 36.50
N HIS A 11 -8.66 -5.10 37.40
CA HIS A 11 -7.41 -4.39 37.23
C HIS A 11 -6.54 -5.12 36.19
N THR A 12 -6.59 -4.68 34.93
CA THR A 12 -5.64 -5.13 33.90
C THR A 12 -4.26 -4.54 34.17
N ARG A 13 -3.47 -5.21 34.99
CA ARG A 13 -2.01 -4.99 35.07
C ARG A 13 -1.38 -5.63 33.83
N ILE A 14 -0.97 -4.80 32.87
CA ILE A 14 -0.09 -5.23 31.78
C ILE A 14 1.25 -5.60 32.42
N ILE A 15 1.51 -6.90 32.57
CA ILE A 15 2.83 -7.44 32.90
C ILE A 15 3.70 -7.25 31.66
N LEU A 16 4.44 -6.14 31.61
CA LEU A 16 5.59 -6.05 30.70
C LEU A 16 6.59 -7.12 31.13
N SER A 17 6.78 -8.14 30.28
CA SER A 17 7.77 -9.19 30.50
C SER A 17 9.16 -8.58 30.65
N ARG A 18 10.04 -9.21 31.44
CA ARG A 18 11.44 -8.77 31.61
C ARG A 18 12.15 -8.54 30.26
N SER A 19 11.75 -9.30 29.24
CA SER A 19 12.20 -9.18 27.85
C SER A 19 12.00 -7.79 27.23
N VAL A 20 10.93 -7.05 27.56
CA VAL A 20 10.70 -5.69 27.02
C VAL A 20 11.62 -4.66 27.67
N LYS A 21 11.98 -4.83 28.95
CA LYS A 21 12.95 -3.94 29.63
C LYS A 21 14.38 -4.15 29.14
N ASP A 22 14.71 -5.36 28.72
CA ASP A 22 16.04 -5.67 28.17
C ASP A 22 16.21 -5.10 26.75
N GLN A 23 15.13 -4.96 25.97
CA GLN A 23 15.12 -4.24 24.69
C GLN A 23 15.35 -2.74 24.86
N VAL A 24 14.87 -2.13 25.96
CA VAL A 24 15.11 -0.71 26.27
C VAL A 24 16.57 -0.45 26.69
N LYS A 25 17.27 -1.46 27.24
CA LYS A 25 18.66 -1.31 27.71
C LYS A 25 19.72 -1.56 26.63
N GLN A 26 19.37 -2.09 25.46
CA GLN A 26 20.32 -2.37 24.37
C GLN A 26 20.40 -1.28 23.28
N GLY A 27 19.69 -0.16 23.41
CA GLY A 27 19.68 0.90 22.38
C GLY A 27 20.78 1.96 22.47
N THR A 28 21.50 2.08 23.60
CA THR A 28 22.57 3.07 23.77
C THR A 28 23.93 2.45 23.48
N LYS A 29 24.28 2.24 22.20
CA LYS A 29 25.66 2.17 21.66
C LYS A 29 25.64 1.82 20.16
N SER A 30 25.51 2.84 19.33
CA SER A 30 26.40 3.15 18.20
C SER A 30 25.70 4.19 17.33
N GLU A 31 26.26 5.40 17.34
CA GLU A 31 26.06 6.33 16.24
C GLU A 31 26.77 5.67 15.05
N THR A 32 26.01 4.94 14.24
CA THR A 32 26.56 4.02 13.24
C THR A 32 27.28 4.80 12.16
N ALA A 33 28.56 4.46 11.93
CA ALA A 33 29.27 4.84 10.73
C ALA A 33 28.41 4.46 9.52
N PHE A 34 28.30 5.38 8.55
CA PHE A 34 27.49 5.18 7.36
C PHE A 34 27.88 3.84 6.70
N PRO A 35 26.92 2.91 6.48
CA PRO A 35 27.22 1.51 6.20
C PRO A 35 27.75 1.26 4.78
N TYR A 36 27.84 2.30 3.95
CA TYR A 36 28.28 2.20 2.56
C TYR A 36 29.64 2.84 2.32
N SER A 37 30.48 2.15 1.57
CA SER A 37 31.70 2.69 1.00
C SER A 37 31.40 3.68 -0.13
N HIS A 38 32.40 4.50 -0.50
CA HIS A 38 32.26 5.44 -1.62
C HIS A 38 31.89 4.74 -2.95
N SER A 39 32.45 3.56 -3.22
CA SER A 39 32.12 2.78 -4.41
C SER A 39 30.69 2.25 -4.39
N GLN A 40 30.16 1.86 -3.22
CA GLN A 40 28.77 1.43 -3.07
C GLN A 40 27.79 2.60 -3.28
N ILE A 41 28.13 3.79 -2.77
CA ILE A 41 27.37 5.02 -3.01
C ILE A 41 27.28 5.32 -4.50
N GLN A 42 28.41 5.25 -5.21
CA GLN A 42 28.45 5.49 -6.65
C GLN A 42 27.64 4.46 -7.43
N ALA A 43 27.71 3.18 -7.03
CA ALA A 43 26.90 2.12 -7.63
C ALA A 43 25.38 2.35 -7.42
N LEU A 44 24.98 2.76 -6.22
CA LEU A 44 23.59 3.11 -5.91
C LEU A 44 23.11 4.33 -6.71
N GLU A 45 23.94 5.37 -6.83
CA GLU A 45 23.64 6.56 -7.64
C GLU A 45 23.44 6.21 -9.12
N MET A 46 24.30 5.34 -9.68
CA MET A 46 24.15 4.84 -11.05
C MET A 46 22.88 3.99 -11.23
N ALA A 47 22.55 3.16 -10.24
CA ALA A 47 21.36 2.31 -10.28
C ALA A 47 20.06 3.12 -10.17
N LEU A 48 20.06 4.25 -9.45
CA LEU A 48 18.86 5.01 -9.15
C LEU A 48 18.40 5.95 -10.26
N SER A 49 19.13 6.10 -11.36
CA SER A 49 18.91 7.17 -12.36
C SER A 49 19.05 8.59 -11.76
N PRO A 50 19.57 9.56 -12.53
CA PRO A 50 19.70 10.94 -12.06
C PRO A 50 18.37 11.55 -11.62
N GLU A 51 17.29 11.26 -12.34
CA GLU A 51 15.96 11.85 -12.12
C GLU A 51 15.36 11.41 -10.78
N ARG A 52 15.62 10.17 -10.32
CA ARG A 52 15.13 9.71 -9.02
C ARG A 52 16.05 10.15 -7.89
N PHE A 53 17.36 10.27 -8.13
CA PHE A 53 18.32 10.59 -7.07
C PHE A 53 18.41 12.11 -6.78
N GLN A 54 18.28 12.96 -7.81
CA GLN A 54 18.43 14.41 -7.69
C GLN A 54 17.52 15.06 -6.62
N PRO A 55 16.25 14.69 -6.45
CA PRO A 55 15.40 15.22 -5.38
C PRO A 55 15.95 14.94 -3.98
N TYR A 56 16.57 13.77 -3.77
CA TYR A 56 17.19 13.40 -2.50
C TYR A 56 18.49 14.17 -2.27
N LEU A 57 19.31 14.36 -3.31
CA LEU A 57 20.51 15.20 -3.25
C LEU A 57 20.18 16.65 -2.88
N ASN A 58 19.14 17.22 -3.48
CA ASN A 58 18.69 18.58 -3.19
C ASN A 58 18.25 18.70 -1.73
N ARG A 59 17.47 17.73 -1.23
CA ARG A 59 17.03 17.69 0.18
C ARG A 59 18.20 17.48 1.15
N ALA A 60 19.25 16.81 0.70
CA ALA A 60 20.46 16.52 1.47
C ALA A 60 21.51 17.65 1.46
N GLY A 61 21.24 18.77 0.76
CA GLY A 61 22.21 19.86 0.60
C GLY A 61 23.46 19.44 -0.18
N GLY A 62 23.31 18.56 -1.16
CA GLY A 62 24.41 18.04 -1.99
C GLY A 62 25.21 16.90 -1.37
N SER A 63 24.91 16.49 -0.14
CA SER A 63 25.58 15.35 0.50
C SER A 63 25.01 14.01 -0.01
N ARG A 64 25.80 13.28 -0.81
CA ARG A 64 25.44 11.94 -1.33
C ARG A 64 25.10 10.93 -0.24
N HIS A 65 25.87 10.91 0.84
CA HIS A 65 25.65 10.02 1.98
C HIS A 65 24.26 10.28 2.60
N LYS A 66 23.94 11.55 2.89
CA LYS A 66 22.62 11.93 3.43
C LYS A 66 21.50 11.65 2.43
N ALA A 67 21.73 11.85 1.13
CA ALA A 67 20.74 11.58 0.10
C ALA A 67 20.34 10.10 0.06
N ILE A 68 21.32 9.18 0.16
CA ILE A 68 21.06 7.75 0.25
C ILE A 68 20.26 7.41 1.52
N LEU A 69 20.60 7.97 2.69
CA LEU A 69 19.81 7.73 3.90
C LEU A 69 18.35 8.17 3.75
N ILE A 70 18.11 9.31 3.10
CA ILE A 70 16.75 9.80 2.87
C ILE A 70 16.02 8.86 1.90
N TYR A 71 16.70 8.42 0.84
CA TYR A 71 16.16 7.43 -0.10
C TYR A 71 15.77 6.13 0.61
N GLU A 72 16.66 5.55 1.41
CA GLU A 72 16.40 4.31 2.15
C GLU A 72 15.24 4.44 3.13
N ARG A 73 15.18 5.55 3.88
CA ARG A 73 14.05 5.82 4.78
C ARG A 73 12.73 5.94 4.02
N ASN A 74 12.74 6.55 2.84
CA ASN A 74 11.57 6.61 1.97
C ASN A 74 11.16 5.22 1.47
N THR A 75 12.12 4.38 1.10
CA THR A 75 11.87 2.99 0.70
C THR A 75 11.29 2.18 1.86
N ALA A 76 11.91 2.21 3.05
CA ALA A 76 11.43 1.50 4.24
C ALA A 76 10.01 1.96 4.66
N LEU A 77 9.72 3.26 4.54
CA LEU A 77 8.37 3.77 4.77
C LEU A 77 7.39 3.21 3.73
N SER A 78 7.77 3.23 2.44
CA SER A 78 6.93 2.70 1.36
C SER A 78 6.64 1.21 1.54
N GLU A 79 7.66 0.43 1.94
CA GLU A 79 7.53 -0.99 2.28
C GLU A 79 6.53 -1.21 3.43
N SER A 80 6.63 -0.41 4.50
CA SER A 80 5.71 -0.50 5.64
C SER A 80 4.25 -0.22 5.28
N LEU A 81 4.00 0.60 4.26
CA LEU A 81 2.67 0.95 3.78
C LEU A 81 2.12 -0.06 2.76
N TYR A 82 2.97 -0.91 2.18
CA TYR A 82 2.57 -1.82 1.10
C TYR A 82 1.46 -2.77 1.54
N GLY A 83 1.58 -3.39 2.72
CA GLY A 83 0.57 -4.32 3.24
C GLY A 83 -0.78 -3.64 3.46
N VAL A 84 -0.79 -2.43 4.04
CA VAL A 84 -2.03 -1.66 4.27
C VAL A 84 -2.66 -1.24 2.94
N THR A 85 -1.85 -0.82 1.97
CA THR A 85 -2.31 -0.44 0.63
C THR A 85 -2.96 -1.62 -0.09
N GLN A 86 -2.31 -2.79 -0.07
CA GLN A 86 -2.85 -4.01 -0.67
C GLN A 86 -4.18 -4.43 -0.03
N ALA A 87 -4.27 -4.41 1.30
CA ALA A 87 -5.51 -4.74 2.01
C ALA A 87 -6.64 -3.75 1.68
N THR A 88 -6.32 -2.45 1.62
CA THR A 88 -7.27 -1.39 1.25
C THR A 88 -7.79 -1.58 -0.16
N GLU A 89 -6.90 -1.89 -1.12
CA GLU A 89 -7.28 -2.16 -2.51
C GLU A 89 -8.27 -3.33 -2.61
N ILE A 90 -7.98 -4.46 -1.95
CA ILE A 90 -8.85 -5.63 -1.97
C ILE A 90 -10.20 -5.34 -1.31
N ALA A 91 -10.21 -4.64 -0.18
CA ALA A 91 -11.44 -4.27 0.50
C ALA A 91 -12.31 -3.34 -0.38
N LEU A 92 -11.68 -2.32 -0.97
CA LEU A 92 -12.33 -1.34 -1.84
C LEU A 92 -12.93 -1.99 -3.09
N ARG A 93 -12.13 -2.76 -3.84
CA ARG A 93 -12.61 -3.41 -5.07
C ARG A 93 -13.76 -4.36 -4.81
N ASN A 94 -13.71 -5.12 -3.71
CA ASN A 94 -14.77 -6.06 -3.35
C ASN A 94 -16.05 -5.32 -2.92
N ALA A 95 -15.91 -4.21 -2.20
CA ALA A 95 -17.04 -3.37 -1.81
C ALA A 95 -17.73 -2.74 -3.03
N LEU A 96 -16.95 -2.12 -3.91
CA LEU A 96 -17.47 -1.49 -5.12
C LEU A 96 -18.07 -2.53 -6.07
N HIS A 97 -17.40 -3.68 -6.28
CA HIS A 97 -17.95 -4.73 -7.11
C HIS A 97 -19.31 -5.22 -6.61
N ARG A 98 -19.48 -5.42 -5.29
CA ARG A 98 -20.78 -5.81 -4.72
C ARG A 98 -21.87 -4.78 -5.01
N VAL A 99 -21.59 -3.49 -4.77
CA VAL A 99 -22.57 -2.42 -4.96
C VAL A 99 -22.94 -2.26 -6.44
N LEU A 100 -21.94 -2.23 -7.32
CA LEU A 100 -22.15 -2.11 -8.76
C LEU A 100 -22.86 -3.33 -9.33
N SER A 101 -22.55 -4.53 -8.82
CA SER A 101 -23.23 -5.74 -9.25
C SER A 101 -24.68 -5.83 -8.82
N ALA A 102 -25.03 -5.28 -7.66
CA ALA A 102 -26.42 -5.16 -7.25
C ALA A 102 -27.21 -4.19 -8.13
N ALA A 103 -26.58 -3.11 -8.62
CA ALA A 103 -27.24 -2.08 -9.43
C ALA A 103 -27.30 -2.40 -10.93
N TYR A 104 -26.24 -2.98 -11.50
CA TYR A 104 -26.03 -3.13 -12.95
C TYR A 104 -25.71 -4.57 -13.39
N GLY A 105 -25.68 -5.53 -12.46
CA GLY A 105 -25.34 -6.93 -12.73
C GLY A 105 -23.84 -7.25 -12.57
N THR A 106 -23.51 -8.54 -12.56
CA THR A 106 -22.13 -9.01 -12.31
C THR A 106 -21.10 -8.50 -13.32
N MET A 107 -21.55 -8.25 -14.55
CA MET A 107 -20.77 -7.66 -15.65
C MET A 107 -21.05 -6.16 -15.80
N TRP A 108 -21.19 -5.43 -14.69
CA TRP A 108 -21.52 -3.99 -14.66
C TRP A 108 -20.62 -3.15 -15.56
N PHE A 109 -19.38 -3.56 -15.79
CA PHE A 109 -18.40 -2.86 -16.62
C PHE A 109 -18.70 -2.93 -18.14
N ASP A 110 -19.58 -3.83 -18.58
CA ASP A 110 -20.09 -3.87 -19.96
C ASP A 110 -21.31 -2.96 -20.15
N VAL A 111 -21.97 -2.59 -19.06
CA VAL A 111 -23.24 -1.84 -19.05
C VAL A 111 -23.02 -0.37 -18.72
N VAL A 112 -22.09 -0.08 -17.81
CA VAL A 112 -21.81 1.28 -17.35
C VAL A 112 -20.90 1.99 -18.35
N GLU A 113 -21.30 3.18 -18.77
CA GLU A 113 -20.43 4.05 -19.58
C GLU A 113 -19.27 4.59 -18.76
N LEU A 114 -18.12 3.95 -18.89
CA LEU A 114 -16.87 4.35 -18.27
C LEU A 114 -16.08 5.29 -19.19
N GLY A 115 -15.35 6.24 -18.60
CA GLY A 115 -14.41 7.05 -19.35
C GLY A 115 -13.34 6.21 -20.07
N VAL A 116 -12.84 6.70 -21.20
CA VAL A 116 -11.84 6.02 -22.06
C VAL A 116 -10.66 5.41 -21.27
N PRO A 117 -10.05 6.09 -20.29
CA PRO A 117 -8.94 5.50 -19.53
C PRO A 117 -9.35 4.26 -18.70
N GLN A 118 -10.58 4.23 -18.18
CA GLN A 118 -11.10 3.11 -17.40
C GLN A 118 -11.47 1.95 -18.32
N ALA A 119 -12.13 2.22 -19.45
CA ALA A 119 -12.43 1.22 -20.46
C ALA A 119 -11.15 0.53 -20.98
N ASN A 120 -10.09 1.30 -21.24
CA ASN A 120 -8.80 0.76 -21.66
C ASN A 120 -8.17 -0.18 -20.62
N LYS A 121 -8.33 0.12 -19.32
CA LYS A 121 -7.84 -0.74 -18.23
C LYS A 121 -8.61 -2.06 -18.17
N ILE A 122 -9.92 -2.03 -18.38
CA ILE A 122 -10.75 -3.24 -18.46
C ILE A 122 -10.32 -4.09 -19.66
N ALA A 123 -10.21 -3.50 -20.85
CA ALA A 123 -9.76 -4.21 -22.04
C ALA A 123 -8.37 -4.84 -21.87
N ALA A 124 -7.44 -4.12 -21.23
CA ALA A 124 -6.12 -4.65 -20.91
C ALA A 124 -6.19 -5.84 -19.93
N ALA A 125 -7.01 -5.73 -18.88
CA ALA A 125 -7.24 -6.80 -17.91
C ALA A 125 -7.84 -8.05 -18.59
N GLU A 126 -8.85 -7.89 -19.44
CA GLU A 126 -9.44 -9.01 -20.17
C GLU A 126 -8.42 -9.69 -21.10
N SER A 127 -7.62 -8.90 -21.82
CA SER A 127 -6.57 -9.40 -22.70
C SER A 127 -5.54 -10.23 -21.92
N GLU A 128 -5.12 -9.75 -20.75
CA GLU A 128 -4.15 -10.42 -19.89
C GLU A 128 -4.72 -11.73 -19.30
N ILE A 129 -5.99 -11.74 -18.89
CA ILE A 129 -6.69 -12.94 -18.41
C ILE A 129 -6.77 -14.00 -19.52
N ARG A 130 -7.11 -13.59 -20.75
CA ARG A 130 -7.16 -14.48 -21.91
C ARG A 130 -5.77 -15.03 -22.26
N ARG A 131 -4.74 -14.18 -22.23
CA ARG A 131 -3.34 -14.57 -22.47
C ARG A 131 -2.86 -15.63 -21.47
N THR A 132 -3.24 -15.47 -20.20
CA THR A 132 -2.88 -16.40 -19.12
C THR A 132 -3.75 -17.65 -19.04
N ARG A 133 -4.61 -17.90 -20.06
CA ARG A 133 -5.54 -19.03 -20.18
C ARG A 133 -6.48 -19.20 -18.99
N ARG A 134 -6.81 -18.12 -18.30
CA ARG A 134 -7.84 -18.13 -17.24
C ARG A 134 -9.21 -17.92 -17.87
N ILE A 135 -10.22 -18.55 -17.28
CA ILE A 135 -11.61 -18.31 -17.66
C ILE A 135 -11.93 -16.85 -17.36
N LEU A 136 -12.44 -16.13 -18.35
CA LEU A 136 -12.90 -14.77 -18.18
C LEU A 136 -14.15 -14.80 -17.28
N THR A 137 -13.97 -14.42 -16.02
CA THR A 137 -15.04 -14.29 -15.04
C THR A 137 -15.08 -12.85 -14.53
N PRO A 138 -16.24 -12.31 -14.14
CA PRO A 138 -16.31 -10.96 -13.60
C PRO A 138 -15.39 -10.75 -12.40
N GLY A 139 -15.26 -11.76 -11.53
CA GLY A 139 -14.33 -11.73 -10.42
C GLY A 139 -12.86 -11.68 -10.85
N ALA A 140 -12.48 -12.38 -11.93
CA ALA A 140 -11.12 -12.32 -12.47
C ALA A 140 -10.81 -10.94 -13.05
N VAL A 141 -11.75 -10.33 -13.80
CA VAL A 141 -11.58 -8.97 -14.33
C VAL A 141 -11.41 -7.97 -13.19
N VAL A 142 -12.30 -7.99 -12.20
CA VAL A 142 -12.23 -7.11 -11.01
C VAL A 142 -10.93 -7.31 -10.23
N ALA A 143 -10.42 -8.55 -10.16
CA ALA A 143 -9.19 -8.85 -9.43
C ALA A 143 -7.91 -8.35 -10.13
N GLU A 144 -7.95 -8.20 -11.46
CA GLU A 144 -6.83 -7.69 -12.27
C GLU A 144 -6.75 -6.15 -12.26
N LEU A 145 -7.84 -5.48 -11.86
CA LEU A 145 -7.89 -4.02 -11.77
C LEU A 145 -7.24 -3.53 -10.46
N GLY A 146 -6.06 -2.91 -10.59
CA GLY A 146 -5.33 -2.32 -9.45
C GLY A 146 -5.98 -1.07 -8.84
N LEU A 147 -5.49 -0.62 -7.67
CA LEU A 147 -6.06 0.49 -6.89
C LEU A 147 -6.36 1.76 -7.72
N GLY A 148 -5.49 2.13 -8.65
CA GLY A 148 -5.66 3.31 -9.50
C GLY A 148 -6.84 3.25 -10.49
N PHE A 149 -7.49 2.09 -10.66
CA PHE A 149 -8.79 2.02 -11.34
C PHE A 149 -9.90 2.53 -10.41
N TRP A 150 -9.87 2.12 -9.14
CA TRP A 150 -10.94 2.32 -8.16
C TRP A 150 -10.95 3.73 -7.54
N THR A 151 -9.84 4.46 -7.57
CA THR A 151 -9.76 5.82 -6.96
C THR A 151 -10.36 6.92 -7.83
N ALA A 152 -10.59 6.70 -9.13
CA ALA A 152 -11.14 7.73 -10.01
C ALA A 152 -11.99 7.17 -11.18
N PRO A 153 -12.97 6.29 -10.95
CA PRO A 153 -13.91 5.92 -12.00
C PRO A 153 -14.74 7.15 -12.40
N ARG A 154 -14.60 7.55 -13.66
CA ARG A 154 -15.43 8.57 -14.28
C ARG A 154 -16.54 7.87 -15.04
N VAL A 155 -17.78 8.07 -14.61
CA VAL A 155 -18.96 7.71 -15.38
C VAL A 155 -19.20 8.84 -16.39
N ALA A 156 -19.46 8.50 -17.66
CA ALA A 156 -19.58 9.48 -18.75
C ALA A 156 -20.66 10.54 -18.49
N CYS A 157 -21.72 10.20 -17.75
CA CYS A 157 -22.69 11.17 -17.23
C CYS A 157 -22.22 11.84 -15.93
N GLY A 158 -21.27 12.77 -16.05
CA GLY A 158 -21.21 14.01 -15.26
C GLY A 158 -20.83 13.99 -13.78
N ASN A 159 -20.73 12.86 -13.09
CA ASN A 159 -20.34 12.84 -11.66
C ASN A 159 -19.23 11.82 -11.37
N ALA A 160 -18.20 12.26 -10.66
CA ALA A 160 -17.30 11.35 -9.97
C ALA A 160 -18.12 10.53 -8.97
N LEU A 161 -17.88 9.21 -8.89
CA LEU A 161 -18.50 8.32 -7.89
C LEU A 161 -18.20 8.76 -6.44
N TRP A 162 -17.17 9.58 -6.26
CA TRP A 162 -16.75 10.17 -4.99
C TRP A 162 -17.27 11.62 -4.90
N ARG A 163 -18.52 11.79 -4.48
CA ARG A 163 -19.01 13.07 -3.96
C ARG A 163 -19.31 12.91 -2.47
#